data_AF-A0A815B1J4-F1
#
_entry.id   AF-A0A815B1J4-F1
#
_cell.length_a   1.000
_cell.length_b   1.000
_cell.length_c   1.000
_cell.angle_alpha   90.00
_cell.angle_beta   90.00
_cell.angle_gamma   90.00
#
_symmetry.space_group_name_H-M   'P 1'
#
loop_
_entity.id
_entity.type
_entity.pdbx_description
1 polymer ?
#
loop_
_entity_poly.entity_id
_entity_poly.type
_entity_poly.pdbx_seq_one_letter_code
_entity_poly.pdbx_strand_id
1 'polypeptide(L)'
;MSKRLDQFGFKQPLAIESLPLVEKLFQAFIQTTEELKKAKENAPTHSQPSAAPLPSSQSSTTLSSAHPYKNDNARLVKENNDLHLELIKCREQLDHHVKDFKSQLRKLEHENADLRFLNTQYIHRLRSLEKESRQKDNKILELQEKNFQAVVQTPGGNKHTIPFRRQRLDIDEMLPESSSSTQRTSAQQLPYVNDPYIIDIVKVTEDRIAELELELQQQKQYVDEVETKMANLKYQNTDKTAPMPSIKRFPQEQVEAARLRGQQMIIQQKQQPKPSDYTQHHRSATLLVSQV
;
A
#
# COMPACT_ATOMS: atom_id res chain seq x y z
N MET A 1 74.42 9.08 -14.38
CA MET A 1 73.74 8.14 -13.46
C MET A 1 74.68 7.55 -12.40
N SER A 2 75.71 6.77 -12.76
CA SER A 2 76.62 6.08 -11.82
C SER A 2 77.28 6.99 -10.76
N LYS A 3 77.87 8.13 -11.14
CA LYS A 3 78.44 9.12 -10.19
C LYS A 3 77.43 9.75 -9.24
N ARG A 4 76.14 9.77 -9.60
CA ARG A 4 75.06 10.34 -8.75
C ARG A 4 74.59 9.31 -7.73
N LEU A 5 74.36 8.06 -8.13
CA LEU A 5 74.07 6.96 -7.20
C LEU A 5 75.20 6.73 -6.18
N ASP A 6 76.46 6.87 -6.61
CA ASP A 6 77.63 6.75 -5.73
C ASP A 6 77.65 7.82 -4.61
N GLN A 7 77.16 9.03 -4.90
CA GLN A 7 76.98 10.10 -3.88
C GLN A 7 75.94 9.76 -2.82
N PHE A 8 74.97 8.89 -3.14
CA PHE A 8 73.98 8.37 -2.19
C PHE A 8 74.39 7.02 -1.59
N GLY A 9 75.62 6.56 -1.84
CA GLY A 9 76.18 5.33 -1.27
C GLY A 9 75.79 4.03 -1.99
N PHE A 10 75.10 4.11 -3.13
CA PHE A 10 74.69 2.94 -3.90
C PHE A 10 75.83 2.46 -4.80
N LYS A 11 76.65 1.53 -4.27
CA LYS A 11 77.85 0.98 -4.94
C LYS A 11 77.65 -0.40 -5.59
N GLN A 12 76.42 -0.89 -5.64
CA GLN A 12 76.11 -2.20 -6.24
C GLN A 12 76.28 -2.13 -7.77
N PRO A 13 76.87 -3.15 -8.42
CA PRO A 13 76.90 -3.20 -9.88
C PRO A 13 75.47 -3.39 -10.41
N LEU A 14 74.98 -2.41 -11.17
CA LEU A 14 73.68 -2.46 -11.85
C LEU A 14 73.85 -2.89 -13.31
N ALA A 15 72.93 -3.70 -13.81
CA ALA A 15 72.86 -4.06 -15.22
C ALA A 15 72.51 -2.83 -16.10
N ILE A 16 73.04 -2.77 -17.32
CA ILE A 16 72.81 -1.64 -18.25
C ILE A 16 71.32 -1.45 -18.57
N GLU A 17 70.56 -2.54 -18.62
CA GLU A 17 69.12 -2.55 -18.91
C GLU A 17 68.27 -1.85 -17.83
N SER A 18 68.73 -1.75 -16.58
CA SER A 18 67.97 -1.11 -15.50
C SER A 18 68.24 0.40 -15.37
N LEU A 19 69.23 0.92 -16.10
CA LEU A 19 69.65 2.33 -16.02
C LEU A 19 68.52 3.34 -16.31
N PRO A 20 67.70 3.18 -17.37
CA PRO A 20 66.66 4.15 -17.71
C PRO A 20 65.54 4.24 -16.66
N LEU A 21 65.20 3.10 -16.05
CA LEU A 21 64.19 3.03 -14.99
C LEU A 21 64.69 3.70 -13.72
N VAL A 22 65.93 3.40 -13.31
CA VAL A 22 66.54 4.02 -12.13
C VAL A 22 66.68 5.54 -12.34
N GLU A 23 66.96 6.00 -13.56
CA GLU A 23 67.00 7.43 -13.88
C GLU A 23 65.66 8.13 -13.68
N LYS A 24 64.58 7.52 -14.18
CA LYS A 24 63.23 8.07 -14.01
C LYS A 24 62.78 8.09 -12.55
N LEU A 25 63.06 7.01 -11.81
CA LEU A 25 62.75 6.93 -10.37
C LEU A 25 63.56 7.95 -9.56
N PHE A 26 64.83 8.13 -9.89
CA PHE A 26 65.69 9.08 -9.22
C PHE A 26 65.29 10.53 -9.49
N GLN A 27 64.90 10.86 -10.72
CA GLN A 27 64.33 12.18 -11.05
C GLN A 27 63.02 12.44 -10.29
N ALA A 28 62.12 11.45 -10.23
CA ALA A 28 60.87 11.55 -9.47
C ALA A 28 61.12 11.73 -7.96
N PHE A 29 62.12 11.02 -7.41
CA PHE A 29 62.54 11.17 -6.01
C PHE A 29 63.10 12.57 -5.73
N ILE A 30 63.97 13.08 -6.61
CA ILE A 30 64.49 14.45 -6.48
C ILE A 30 63.32 15.46 -6.51
N GLN A 31 62.41 15.36 -7.48
CA GLN A 31 61.26 16.26 -7.58
C GLN A 31 60.41 16.25 -6.30
N THR A 32 60.06 15.07 -5.78
CA THR A 32 59.28 14.97 -4.54
C THR A 32 60.05 15.51 -3.33
N THR A 33 61.36 15.29 -3.22
CA THR A 33 62.17 15.88 -2.14
C THR A 33 62.29 17.40 -2.24
N GLU A 34 62.41 17.96 -3.45
CA GLU A 34 62.43 19.40 -3.66
C GLU A 34 61.06 20.04 -3.39
N GLU A 35 59.98 19.40 -3.82
CA GLU A 35 58.61 19.84 -3.53
C GLU A 35 58.32 19.79 -2.03
N LEU A 36 58.74 18.72 -1.33
CA LEU A 36 58.62 18.62 0.13
C LEU A 36 59.46 19.68 0.85
N LYS A 37 60.67 19.97 0.35
CA LYS A 37 61.51 21.04 0.90
C LYS A 37 60.86 22.40 0.72
N LYS A 38 60.34 22.71 -0.48
CA LYS A 38 59.58 23.94 -0.76
C LYS A 38 58.33 24.04 0.11
N ALA A 39 57.60 22.95 0.29
CA ALA A 39 56.43 22.91 1.16
C ALA A 39 56.79 23.14 2.64
N LYS A 40 57.94 22.61 3.10
CA LYS A 40 58.47 22.88 4.45
C LYS A 40 59.00 24.28 4.64
N GLU A 41 59.59 24.89 3.62
CA GLU A 41 60.08 26.28 3.66
C GLU A 41 58.92 27.30 3.59
N ASN A 42 57.84 26.94 2.88
CA ASN A 42 56.58 27.69 2.88
C ASN A 42 55.71 27.41 4.13
N ALA A 43 56.03 26.37 4.90
CA ALA A 43 55.44 26.17 6.22
C ALA A 43 56.19 27.07 7.22
N PRO A 44 55.53 28.02 7.89
CA PRO A 44 56.21 28.88 8.85
C PRO A 44 56.81 28.04 9.97
N THR A 45 58.14 28.13 10.10
CA THR A 45 58.97 27.49 11.12
C THR A 45 58.49 27.87 12.50
N HIS A 46 57.63 27.04 13.12
CA HIS A 46 57.27 27.19 14.53
C HIS A 46 58.39 26.57 15.37
N SER A 47 59.42 27.36 15.63
CA SER A 47 60.44 27.07 16.64
C SER A 47 60.72 28.31 17.48
N GLN A 48 59.86 28.59 18.46
CA GLN A 48 60.25 29.06 19.80
C GLN A 48 59.02 29.03 20.74
N PRO A 49 59.15 28.49 21.98
CA PRO A 49 58.14 28.55 23.01
C PRO A 49 58.37 29.76 23.92
N SER A 50 57.59 30.83 23.78
CA SER A 50 57.55 31.90 24.79
C SER A 50 56.28 32.75 24.70
N ALA A 51 55.44 32.62 25.73
CA ALA A 51 54.57 33.62 26.35
C ALA A 51 53.98 34.77 25.48
N ALA A 52 52.69 34.62 25.11
CA ALA A 52 51.62 35.64 24.96
C ALA A 52 51.83 36.88 24.04
N PRO A 53 50.77 37.58 23.59
CA PRO A 53 49.42 37.19 23.19
C PRO A 53 49.10 37.54 21.70
N LEU A 54 48.30 36.68 21.03
CA LEU A 54 47.49 36.92 19.80
C LEU A 54 48.11 37.65 18.58
N PRO A 55 48.14 37.01 17.39
CA PRO A 55 47.83 37.66 16.13
C PRO A 55 46.40 37.30 15.71
N SER A 56 45.45 38.12 16.14
CA SER A 56 44.02 38.08 15.80
C SER A 56 43.74 38.53 14.34
N SER A 57 44.39 37.89 13.36
CA SER A 57 44.08 38.15 11.93
C SER A 57 44.21 36.94 11.00
N GLN A 58 44.65 35.76 11.49
CA GLN A 58 44.53 34.50 10.73
C GLN A 58 43.51 33.52 11.33
N SER A 59 43.02 33.78 12.55
CA SER A 59 41.95 32.99 13.17
C SER A 59 40.59 33.29 12.55
N SER A 60 40.33 34.51 12.06
CA SER A 60 39.01 34.89 11.56
C SER A 60 38.61 34.13 10.29
N THR A 61 39.53 33.93 9.36
CA THR A 61 39.25 33.22 8.10
C THR A 61 39.12 31.71 8.29
N THR A 62 39.96 31.12 9.15
CA THR A 62 39.92 29.68 9.48
C THR A 62 38.75 29.31 10.40
N LEU A 63 38.36 30.20 11.33
CA LEU A 63 37.14 30.06 12.13
C LEU A 63 35.89 30.30 11.28
N SER A 64 35.93 31.23 10.32
CA SER A 64 34.83 31.50 9.38
C SER A 64 34.60 30.32 8.43
N SER A 65 35.65 29.67 7.91
CA SER A 65 35.51 28.45 7.09
C SER A 65 35.16 27.21 7.92
N ALA A 66 35.48 27.18 9.22
CA ALA A 66 35.14 26.07 10.12
C ALA A 66 33.71 26.16 10.71
N HIS A 67 33.10 27.35 10.70
CA HIS A 67 31.78 27.59 11.28
C HIS A 67 30.65 26.76 10.63
N PRO A 68 30.59 26.59 9.29
CA PRO A 68 29.60 25.73 8.64
C PRO A 68 29.71 24.27 9.11
N TYR A 69 30.92 23.73 9.18
CA TYR A 69 31.16 22.36 9.62
C TYR A 69 30.79 22.14 11.10
N LYS A 70 31.03 23.12 11.97
CA LYS A 70 30.61 23.03 13.37
C LYS A 70 29.09 23.02 13.52
N ASN A 71 28.39 23.86 12.75
CA ASN A 71 26.93 23.91 12.77
C ASN A 71 26.32 22.62 12.19
N ASP A 72 26.88 22.13 11.09
CA ASP A 72 26.44 20.88 10.47
C ASP A 72 26.70 19.67 11.37
N ASN A 73 27.89 19.59 11.99
CA ASN A 73 28.18 18.55 12.98
C ASN A 73 27.24 18.64 14.20
N ALA A 74 26.91 19.84 14.68
CA ALA A 74 25.95 19.99 15.78
C ALA A 74 24.55 19.50 15.38
N ARG A 75 24.12 19.79 14.15
CA ARG A 75 22.85 19.31 13.59
C ARG A 75 22.86 17.78 13.44
N LEU A 76 23.91 17.21 12.84
CA LEU A 76 24.06 15.77 12.64
C LEU A 76 24.11 15.01 13.97
N VAL A 77 24.80 15.55 14.98
CA VAL A 77 24.83 14.93 16.32
C VAL A 77 23.43 14.95 16.94
N LYS A 78 22.68 16.04 16.80
CA LYS A 78 21.30 16.10 17.28
C LYS A 78 20.42 15.07 16.58
N GLU A 79 20.46 15.03 15.24
CA GLU A 79 19.70 14.07 14.44
C GLU A 79 20.07 12.62 14.77
N ASN A 80 21.37 12.34 14.95
CA ASN A 80 21.84 11.01 15.33
C ASN A 80 21.30 10.60 16.71
N ASN A 81 21.29 11.51 17.68
CA ASN A 81 20.73 11.26 19.00
C ASN A 81 19.21 11.06 18.95
N ASP A 82 18.50 11.87 18.17
CA ASP A 82 17.05 11.76 17.99
C ASP A 82 16.68 10.41 17.35
N LEU A 83 17.39 10.02 16.27
CA LEU A 83 17.25 8.72 15.61
C LEU A 83 17.61 7.56 16.53
N HIS A 84 18.66 7.69 17.35
CA HIS A 84 19.04 6.66 18.31
C HIS A 84 17.93 6.44 19.34
N LEU A 85 17.34 7.52 19.86
CA LEU A 85 16.23 7.45 20.80
C LEU A 85 14.97 6.87 20.16
N GLU A 86 14.67 7.22 18.92
CA GLU A 86 13.55 6.64 18.16
C GLU A 86 13.75 5.13 17.94
N LEU A 87 14.96 4.71 17.56
CA LEU A 87 15.29 3.30 17.38
C LEU A 87 15.10 2.51 18.68
N ILE A 88 15.55 3.05 19.82
CA ILE A 88 15.33 2.44 21.14
C ILE A 88 13.83 2.28 21.40
N LYS A 89 13.03 3.34 21.22
CA LYS A 89 11.58 3.28 21.45
C LYS A 89 10.89 2.26 20.55
N CYS A 90 11.21 2.26 19.26
CA CYS A 90 10.64 1.29 18.31
C CYS A 90 11.02 -0.15 18.69
N ARG A 91 12.26 -0.37 19.15
CA ARG A 91 12.69 -1.69 19.63
C ARG A 91 11.92 -2.13 20.87
N GLU A 92 11.74 -1.26 21.85
CA GLU A 92 10.98 -1.56 23.07
C GLU A 92 9.51 -1.88 22.75
N GLN A 93 8.89 -1.11 21.86
CA GLN A 93 7.53 -1.36 21.37
C GLN A 93 7.43 -2.72 20.65
N LEU A 94 8.38 -3.03 19.77
CA LEU A 94 8.43 -4.31 19.08
C LEU A 94 8.59 -5.47 20.08
N ASP A 95 9.51 -5.35 21.03
CA ASP A 95 9.73 -6.36 22.06
C ASP A 95 8.48 -6.56 22.94
N HIS A 96 7.75 -5.49 23.23
CA HIS A 96 6.47 -5.56 23.92
C HIS A 96 5.41 -6.30 23.09
N HIS A 97 5.20 -5.92 21.83
CA HIS A 97 4.25 -6.58 20.94
C HIS A 97 4.59 -8.07 20.73
N VAL A 98 5.88 -8.42 20.60
CA VAL A 98 6.33 -9.80 20.49
C VAL A 98 5.97 -10.60 21.75
N LYS A 99 6.16 -10.02 22.95
CA LYS A 99 5.77 -10.68 24.21
C LYS A 99 4.26 -10.88 24.29
N ASP A 100 3.49 -9.87 23.92
CA ASP A 100 2.02 -9.91 23.96
C ASP A 100 1.47 -10.95 22.97
N PHE A 101 1.94 -10.95 21.73
CA PHE A 101 1.54 -11.94 20.74
C PHE A 101 1.93 -13.37 21.13
N LYS A 102 3.13 -13.57 21.70
CA LYS A 102 3.52 -14.88 22.25
C LYS A 102 2.62 -15.31 23.41
N SER A 103 2.16 -14.38 24.24
CA SER A 103 1.23 -14.67 25.33
C SER A 103 -0.15 -15.07 24.80
N GLN A 104 -0.68 -14.32 23.84
CA GLN A 104 -1.95 -14.62 23.17
C GLN A 104 -1.89 -15.96 22.42
N LEU A 105 -0.79 -16.22 21.71
CA LEU A 105 -0.57 -17.50 21.02
C LEU A 105 -0.66 -18.67 22.00
N ARG A 106 0.07 -18.60 23.13
CA ARG A 106 0.00 -19.66 24.14
C ARG A 106 -1.42 -19.84 24.68
N LYS A 107 -2.15 -18.76 24.97
CA LYS A 107 -3.55 -18.86 25.44
C LYS A 107 -4.42 -19.59 24.42
N LEU A 108 -4.35 -19.20 23.15
CA LEU A 108 -5.10 -19.81 22.06
C LEU A 108 -4.70 -21.28 21.85
N GLU A 109 -3.42 -21.64 21.99
CA GLU A 109 -2.96 -23.02 21.91
C GLU A 109 -3.57 -23.90 23.01
N HIS A 110 -3.67 -23.39 24.25
CA HIS A 110 -4.30 -24.11 25.36
C HIS A 110 -5.81 -24.26 25.13
N GLU A 111 -6.51 -23.17 24.77
CA GLU A 111 -7.94 -23.21 24.46
C GLU A 111 -8.23 -24.18 23.29
N ASN A 112 -7.39 -24.20 22.26
CA ASN A 112 -7.53 -25.13 21.15
C ASN A 112 -7.32 -26.58 21.59
N ALA A 113 -6.33 -26.85 22.45
CA ALA A 113 -6.12 -28.17 23.02
C ALA A 113 -7.33 -28.64 23.85
N ASP A 114 -7.90 -27.76 24.67
CA ASP A 114 -9.09 -28.04 25.48
C ASP A 114 -10.31 -28.31 24.59
N LEU A 115 -10.52 -27.50 23.55
CA LEU A 115 -11.60 -27.69 22.59
C LEU A 115 -11.46 -29.01 21.82
N ARG A 116 -10.24 -29.39 21.41
CA ARG A 116 -9.98 -30.69 20.77
C ARG A 116 -10.27 -31.85 21.72
N PHE A 117 -9.88 -31.73 22.98
CA PHE A 117 -10.19 -32.73 23.99
C PHE A 117 -11.70 -32.87 24.19
N LEU A 118 -12.42 -31.75 24.35
CA LEU A 118 -13.87 -31.73 24.49
C LEU A 118 -14.59 -32.29 23.26
N ASN A 119 -14.15 -31.93 22.06
CA ASN A 119 -14.68 -32.46 20.81
C ASN A 119 -14.51 -33.99 20.74
N THR A 120 -13.33 -34.49 21.12
CA THR A 120 -13.06 -35.93 21.20
C THR A 120 -14.01 -36.63 22.18
N GLN A 121 -14.25 -36.04 23.36
CA GLN A 121 -15.22 -36.54 24.34
C GLN A 121 -16.64 -36.58 23.77
N TYR A 122 -17.09 -35.52 23.08
CA TYR A 122 -18.41 -35.51 22.45
C TYR A 122 -18.54 -36.54 21.34
N ILE A 123 -17.50 -36.77 20.54
CA ILE A 123 -17.51 -37.84 19.54
C ILE A 123 -17.68 -39.21 20.21
N HIS A 124 -16.97 -39.48 21.31
CA HIS A 124 -17.13 -40.73 22.06
C HIS A 124 -18.53 -40.86 22.65
N ARG A 125 -19.08 -39.79 23.22
CA ARG A 125 -20.42 -39.77 23.78
C ARG A 125 -21.48 -40.01 22.71
N LEU A 126 -21.35 -39.35 21.56
CA LEU A 126 -22.25 -39.52 20.41
C LEU A 126 -22.26 -40.97 19.94
N ARG A 127 -21.09 -41.57 19.71
CA ARG A 127 -20.99 -43.00 19.32
C ARG A 127 -21.62 -43.94 20.35
N SER A 128 -21.48 -43.64 21.64
CA SER A 128 -22.12 -44.42 22.70
C SER A 128 -23.65 -44.33 22.62
N LEU A 129 -24.19 -43.14 22.42
CA LEU A 129 -25.63 -42.91 22.30
C LEU A 129 -26.20 -43.52 21.02
N GLU A 130 -25.50 -43.40 19.89
CA GLU A 130 -25.88 -44.06 18.64
C GLU A 130 -25.94 -45.59 18.79
N LYS A 131 -24.97 -46.18 19.50
CA LYS A 131 -24.97 -47.61 19.80
C LYS A 131 -26.17 -47.99 20.68
N GLU A 132 -26.43 -47.22 21.73
CA GLU A 132 -27.57 -47.44 22.63
C GLU A 132 -28.92 -47.30 21.89
N SER A 133 -29.05 -46.29 21.01
CA SER A 133 -30.23 -46.11 20.16
C SER A 133 -30.48 -47.32 19.27
N ARG A 134 -29.45 -47.78 18.55
CA ARG A 134 -29.56 -48.98 17.71
C ARG A 134 -29.94 -50.22 18.52
N GLN A 135 -29.44 -50.36 19.74
CA GLN A 135 -29.82 -51.46 20.63
C GLN A 135 -31.28 -51.39 21.05
N LYS A 136 -31.79 -50.19 21.39
CA LYS A 136 -33.20 -49.97 21.71
C LYS A 136 -34.10 -50.25 20.50
N ASP A 137 -33.72 -49.79 19.32
CA ASP A 137 -34.45 -50.03 18.07
C ASP A 137 -34.55 -51.53 17.77
N ASN A 138 -33.42 -52.25 17.86
CA ASN A 138 -33.40 -53.71 17.72
C ASN A 138 -34.26 -54.41 18.79
N LYS A 139 -34.26 -53.91 20.03
CA LYS A 139 -35.09 -54.48 21.10
C LYS A 139 -36.57 -54.26 20.86
N ILE A 140 -36.95 -53.08 20.33
CA ILE A 140 -38.33 -52.78 19.94
C ILE A 140 -38.77 -53.74 18.83
N LEU A 141 -37.94 -53.93 17.80
CA LEU A 141 -38.24 -54.88 16.71
C LEU A 141 -38.42 -56.31 17.23
N GLU A 142 -37.52 -56.79 18.10
CA GLU A 142 -37.62 -58.12 18.71
C GLU A 142 -38.92 -58.28 19.54
N LEU A 143 -39.30 -57.25 20.30
CA LEU A 143 -40.52 -57.26 21.10
C LEU A 143 -41.78 -57.19 20.23
N GLN A 144 -41.75 -56.42 19.13
CA GLN A 144 -42.82 -56.38 18.16
C GLN A 144 -43.00 -57.75 17.50
N GLU A 145 -41.92 -58.42 17.10
CA GLU A 145 -41.96 -59.78 16.54
C GLU A 145 -42.58 -60.78 17.54
N LYS A 146 -42.14 -60.75 18.81
CA LYS A 146 -42.71 -61.60 19.86
C LYS A 146 -44.19 -61.29 20.15
N ASN A 147 -44.56 -60.01 20.12
CA ASN A 147 -45.95 -59.60 20.27
C ASN A 147 -46.81 -60.08 19.09
N PHE A 148 -46.25 -60.06 17.87
CA PHE A 148 -46.93 -60.61 16.69
C PHE A 148 -47.19 -62.13 16.81
N GLN A 149 -46.35 -62.86 17.53
CA GLN A 149 -46.52 -64.30 17.73
C GLN A 149 -47.36 -64.67 18.96
N ALA A 150 -47.78 -63.69 19.79
CA ALA A 150 -48.51 -63.93 21.01
C ALA A 150 -49.98 -64.33 20.73
N VAL A 151 -50.30 -65.61 20.92
CA VAL A 151 -51.68 -66.13 20.84
C VAL A 151 -52.32 -66.09 22.23
N VAL A 152 -53.38 -65.29 22.40
CA VAL A 152 -54.18 -65.28 23.62
C VAL A 152 -55.11 -66.50 23.60
N GLN A 153 -54.82 -67.51 24.42
CA GLN A 153 -55.79 -68.56 24.71
C GLN A 153 -56.80 -68.01 25.71
N THR A 154 -58.03 -67.79 25.26
CA THR A 154 -59.14 -67.55 26.18
C THR A 154 -59.55 -68.88 26.85
N PRO A 155 -60.09 -68.86 28.09
CA PRO A 155 -60.45 -70.08 28.84
C PRO A 155 -61.50 -71.00 28.17
N GLY A 156 -62.01 -70.64 27.00
CA GLY A 156 -62.98 -71.42 26.21
C GLY A 156 -62.38 -72.24 25.06
N GLY A 157 -61.06 -72.37 24.95
CA GLY A 157 -60.40 -73.30 23.99
C GLY A 157 -60.38 -72.86 22.52
N ASN A 158 -61.04 -71.76 22.17
CA ASN A 158 -61.03 -71.22 20.82
C ASN A 158 -59.83 -70.31 20.60
N LYS A 159 -58.83 -70.79 19.84
CA LYS A 159 -57.68 -69.98 19.40
C LYS A 159 -58.18 -68.89 18.45
N HIS A 160 -58.30 -67.66 18.93
CA HIS A 160 -58.55 -66.50 18.07
C HIS A 160 -57.23 -65.81 17.78
N THR A 161 -56.82 -65.84 16.52
CA THR A 161 -55.72 -65.02 16.02
C THR A 161 -56.20 -63.58 16.02
N ILE A 162 -55.68 -62.75 16.91
CA ILE A 162 -56.03 -61.34 16.98
C ILE A 162 -55.52 -60.68 15.69
N PRO A 163 -56.38 -60.11 14.82
CA PRO A 163 -55.93 -59.49 13.60
C PRO A 163 -55.05 -58.28 13.92
N PHE A 164 -53.90 -58.18 13.25
CA PHE A 164 -52.95 -57.08 13.37
C PHE A 164 -53.55 -55.76 12.90
N ARG A 165 -54.38 -55.12 13.73
CA ARG A 165 -54.48 -53.69 13.65
C ARG A 165 -53.27 -53.13 14.36
N ARG A 166 -52.41 -52.44 13.60
CA ARG A 166 -51.62 -51.35 14.19
C ARG A 166 -52.59 -50.58 15.06
N GLN A 167 -52.36 -50.53 16.37
CA GLN A 167 -53.10 -49.65 17.26
C GLN A 167 -52.91 -48.25 16.71
N ARG A 168 -53.85 -47.81 15.89
CA ARG A 168 -53.96 -46.45 15.42
C ARG A 168 -54.70 -45.75 16.53
N LEU A 169 -54.02 -44.77 17.13
CA LEU A 169 -54.66 -43.83 18.01
C LEU A 169 -55.61 -43.03 17.11
N ASP A 170 -56.89 -43.39 17.11
CA ASP A 170 -57.91 -42.53 16.51
C ASP A 170 -58.00 -41.29 17.41
N ILE A 171 -57.73 -40.14 16.81
CA ILE A 171 -57.75 -38.86 17.51
C ILE A 171 -59.20 -38.37 17.44
N ASP A 172 -59.98 -38.65 18.49
CA ASP A 172 -61.41 -38.33 18.52
C ASP A 172 -61.67 -36.81 18.55
N GLU A 173 -60.69 -36.00 18.98
CA GLU A 173 -60.82 -34.54 19.04
C GLU A 173 -59.43 -33.87 18.92
N MET A 174 -59.30 -32.92 17.99
CA MET A 174 -58.15 -32.01 17.99
C MET A 174 -58.33 -31.06 19.17
N LEU A 175 -57.27 -30.87 19.98
CA LEU A 175 -57.29 -29.88 21.08
C LEU A 175 -57.82 -28.53 20.57
N PRO A 176 -58.67 -27.83 21.35
CA PRO A 176 -59.19 -26.53 20.94
C PRO A 176 -58.03 -25.58 20.64
N GLU A 177 -58.13 -24.88 19.50
CA GLU A 177 -57.14 -23.89 19.09
C GLU A 177 -56.96 -22.88 20.22
N SER A 178 -55.75 -22.84 20.81
CA SER A 178 -55.43 -21.79 21.77
C SER A 178 -55.57 -20.45 21.06
N SER A 179 -56.37 -19.56 21.65
CA SER A 179 -56.79 -18.25 21.14
C SER A 179 -55.66 -17.21 20.95
N SER A 180 -54.42 -17.65 20.82
CA SER A 180 -53.23 -16.81 20.62
C SER A 180 -52.55 -17.01 19.26
N SER A 181 -53.25 -17.57 18.26
CA SER A 181 -52.63 -18.02 17.00
C SER A 181 -53.14 -17.31 15.75
N THR A 182 -53.18 -15.97 15.76
CA THR A 182 -53.01 -15.22 14.49
C THR A 182 -51.53 -14.93 14.28
N GLN A 183 -50.72 -15.98 14.05
CA GLN A 183 -49.53 -15.91 13.19
C GLN A 183 -48.84 -17.28 13.09
N ARG A 184 -49.07 -17.91 11.93
CA ARG A 184 -48.07 -18.56 11.07
C ARG A 184 -47.43 -19.88 11.54
N THR A 185 -47.90 -20.95 10.89
CA THR A 185 -47.11 -21.90 10.07
C THR A 185 -45.65 -22.16 10.45
N SER A 186 -45.38 -23.47 10.63
CA SER A 186 -44.10 -24.19 10.64
C SER A 186 -43.33 -24.27 11.97
N ALA A 187 -43.24 -25.51 12.46
CA ALA A 187 -42.32 -26.06 13.46
C ALA A 187 -42.11 -25.27 14.76
N GLN A 188 -42.63 -25.86 15.85
CA GLN A 188 -42.28 -25.60 17.27
C GLN A 188 -41.08 -24.67 17.48
N GLN A 189 -41.33 -23.40 17.76
CA GLN A 189 -40.29 -22.52 18.29
C GLN A 189 -40.11 -22.83 19.77
N LEU A 190 -39.07 -23.62 20.07
CA LEU A 190 -38.42 -23.60 21.37
C LEU A 190 -38.01 -22.16 21.70
N PRO A 191 -37.93 -21.76 22.98
CA PRO A 191 -37.44 -20.44 23.36
C PRO A 191 -36.12 -20.19 22.64
N TYR A 192 -36.11 -19.16 21.80
CA TYR A 192 -35.01 -18.83 20.90
C TYR A 192 -33.78 -18.50 21.75
N VAL A 193 -32.97 -19.53 22.02
CA VAL A 193 -31.60 -19.33 22.49
C VAL A 193 -30.89 -18.73 21.29
N ASN A 194 -30.51 -17.46 21.38
CA ASN A 194 -29.53 -16.87 20.47
C ASN A 194 -28.22 -17.62 20.69
N ASP A 195 -28.10 -18.80 20.09
CA ASP A 195 -26.89 -19.60 20.08
C ASP A 195 -25.92 -18.97 19.06
N PRO A 196 -24.76 -18.46 19.49
CA PRO A 196 -23.77 -17.85 18.61
C PRO A 196 -23.25 -18.80 17.52
N TYR A 197 -23.50 -20.11 17.64
CA TYR A 197 -23.08 -21.13 16.68
C TYR A 197 -24.21 -21.62 15.76
N ILE A 198 -25.46 -21.22 15.99
CA ILE A 198 -26.56 -21.53 15.07
C ILE A 198 -26.67 -20.39 14.07
N ILE A 199 -26.04 -20.61 12.93
CA ILE A 199 -26.15 -19.70 11.78
C ILE A 199 -27.50 -19.93 11.13
N ASP A 200 -28.32 -18.89 11.09
CA ASP A 200 -29.52 -18.87 10.26
C ASP A 200 -29.09 -18.88 8.79
N ILE A 201 -29.14 -20.07 8.18
CA ILE A 201 -28.74 -20.30 6.80
C ILE A 201 -29.54 -19.40 5.86
N VAL A 202 -30.82 -19.13 6.17
CA VAL A 202 -31.66 -18.24 5.37
C VAL A 202 -31.10 -16.83 5.41
N LYS A 203 -30.81 -16.31 6.59
CA LYS A 203 -30.22 -14.98 6.76
C LYS A 203 -28.85 -14.84 6.06
N VAL A 204 -27.97 -15.85 6.19
CA VAL A 204 -26.68 -15.83 5.50
C VAL A 204 -26.83 -15.86 3.98
N THR A 205 -27.82 -16.61 3.47
CA THR A 205 -28.10 -16.59 2.03
C THR A 205 -28.67 -15.25 1.58
N GLU A 206 -29.55 -14.62 2.36
CA GLU A 206 -30.10 -13.28 2.07
C GLU A 206 -29.00 -12.21 2.06
N ASP A 207 -28.12 -12.21 3.06
CA ASP A 207 -26.97 -11.30 3.14
C ASP A 207 -26.04 -11.48 1.94
N ARG A 208 -25.78 -12.74 1.53
CA ARG A 208 -24.95 -13.04 0.36
C ARG A 208 -25.61 -12.62 -0.95
N ILE A 209 -26.93 -12.76 -1.07
CA ILE A 209 -27.69 -12.28 -2.23
C ILE A 209 -27.59 -10.76 -2.33
N ALA A 210 -27.80 -10.03 -1.22
CA ALA A 210 -27.70 -8.58 -1.19
C ALA A 210 -26.30 -8.07 -1.57
N GLU A 211 -25.25 -8.75 -1.11
CA GLU A 211 -23.86 -8.44 -1.46
C GLU A 211 -23.62 -8.62 -2.97
N LEU A 212 -24.06 -9.75 -3.54
CA LEU A 212 -23.92 -10.03 -4.96
C LEU A 212 -24.72 -9.06 -5.83
N GLU A 213 -25.91 -8.64 -5.39
CA GLU A 213 -26.72 -7.63 -6.07
C GLU A 213 -26.01 -6.27 -6.11
N LEU A 214 -25.36 -5.88 -5.02
CA LEU A 214 -24.57 -4.64 -4.96
C LEU A 214 -23.36 -4.69 -5.90
N GLU A 215 -22.65 -5.83 -5.94
CA GLU A 215 -21.51 -6.02 -6.85
C GLU A 215 -21.95 -5.98 -8.32
N LEU A 216 -23.08 -6.62 -8.64
CA LEU A 216 -23.70 -6.54 -9.98
C LEU A 216 -24.04 -5.10 -10.36
N GLN A 217 -24.59 -4.31 -9.42
CA GLN A 217 -24.91 -2.91 -9.65
C GLN A 217 -23.66 -2.07 -9.90
N GLN A 218 -22.58 -2.29 -9.15
CA GLN A 218 -21.30 -1.59 -9.36
C GLN A 218 -20.67 -1.95 -10.71
N GLN A 219 -20.66 -3.23 -11.08
CA GLN A 219 -20.15 -3.66 -12.38
C GLN A 219 -20.96 -3.05 -13.52
N LYS A 220 -22.28 -2.99 -13.40
CA LYS A 220 -23.14 -2.34 -14.39
C LYS A 220 -22.82 -0.85 -14.54
N GLN A 221 -22.68 -0.12 -13.44
CA GLN A 221 -22.26 1.29 -13.48
C GLN A 221 -20.89 1.48 -14.13
N TYR A 222 -19.93 0.60 -13.83
CA TYR A 222 -18.61 0.64 -14.45
C TYR A 222 -18.68 0.43 -15.97
N VAL A 223 -19.50 -0.52 -16.43
CA VAL A 223 -19.73 -0.75 -17.87
C VAL A 223 -20.34 0.48 -18.52
N ASP A 224 -21.39 1.06 -17.92
CA ASP A 224 -22.05 2.28 -18.44
C ASP A 224 -21.05 3.46 -18.55
N GLU A 225 -20.18 3.63 -17.55
CA GLU A 225 -19.11 4.63 -17.59
C GLU A 225 -18.08 4.38 -18.71
N VAL A 226 -17.69 3.12 -18.92
CA VAL A 226 -16.74 2.77 -19.98
C VAL A 226 -17.38 2.97 -21.35
N GLU A 227 -18.64 2.59 -21.52
CA GLU A 227 -19.39 2.77 -22.76
C GLU A 227 -19.57 4.25 -23.10
N THR A 228 -19.93 5.09 -22.13
CA THR A 228 -20.02 6.54 -22.32
C THR A 228 -18.68 7.17 -22.66
N LYS A 229 -17.59 6.79 -21.98
CA LYS A 229 -16.22 7.23 -22.31
C LYS A 229 -15.84 6.79 -23.73
N MET A 230 -16.16 5.55 -24.11
CA MET A 230 -15.88 5.01 -25.44
C MET A 230 -16.69 5.74 -26.53
N ALA A 231 -17.96 6.06 -26.27
CA ALA A 231 -18.80 6.83 -27.17
C ALA A 231 -18.25 8.26 -27.38
N ASN A 232 -17.83 8.92 -26.30
CA ASN A 232 -17.20 10.24 -26.36
C ASN A 232 -15.87 10.21 -27.14
N LEU A 233 -15.04 9.19 -26.93
CA LEU A 233 -13.80 8.99 -27.70
C LEU A 233 -14.09 8.73 -29.18
N LYS A 234 -15.11 7.94 -29.51
CA LYS A 234 -15.56 7.73 -30.89
C LYS A 234 -15.99 9.04 -31.53
N TYR A 235 -16.78 9.87 -30.83
CA TYR A 235 -17.21 11.18 -31.32
C TYR A 235 -16.03 12.14 -31.59
N GLN A 236 -15.04 12.19 -30.67
CA GLN A 236 -13.82 12.98 -30.87
C GLN A 236 -12.97 12.48 -32.05
N ASN A 237 -12.96 11.17 -32.29
CA ASN A 237 -12.24 10.61 -33.43
C ASN A 237 -12.97 10.88 -34.74
N THR A 238 -14.31 10.88 -34.77
CA THR A 238 -15.08 11.24 -35.97
C THR A 238 -14.86 12.70 -36.40
N ASP A 239 -14.78 13.64 -35.45
CA ASP A 239 -14.47 15.05 -35.72
C ASP A 239 -13.04 15.25 -36.28
N LYS A 240 -12.08 14.43 -35.84
CA LYS A 240 -10.69 14.47 -36.35
C LYS A 240 -10.51 13.81 -37.72
N THR A 241 -11.48 13.02 -38.17
CA THR A 241 -11.46 12.33 -39.47
C THR A 241 -12.33 12.99 -40.55
N ALA A 242 -12.91 14.17 -40.29
CA ALA A 242 -13.58 14.93 -41.34
C ALA A 242 -12.55 15.41 -42.39
N PRO A 243 -12.79 15.21 -43.71
CA PRO A 243 -11.86 15.67 -44.74
C PRO A 243 -11.77 17.21 -44.74
N MET A 244 -10.54 17.71 -44.81
CA MET A 244 -10.18 19.14 -44.85
C MET A 244 -11.06 19.93 -45.85
N PRO A 245 -11.58 21.12 -45.50
CA PRO A 245 -12.33 21.93 -46.45
C PRO A 245 -11.41 22.45 -47.56
N SER A 246 -11.81 22.24 -48.81
CA SER A 246 -11.13 22.73 -50.01
C SER A 246 -10.90 24.25 -49.96
N ILE A 247 -9.63 24.66 -50.10
CA ILE A 247 -9.22 26.07 -50.16
C ILE A 247 -9.89 26.73 -51.38
N LYS A 248 -10.82 27.66 -51.14
CA LYS A 248 -11.39 28.53 -52.18
C LYS A 248 -10.29 29.48 -52.66
N ARG A 249 -9.82 29.30 -53.91
CA ARG A 249 -8.97 30.30 -54.57
C ARG A 249 -9.80 31.56 -54.81
N PHE A 250 -9.37 32.70 -54.29
CA PHE A 250 -10.03 33.99 -54.51
C PHE A 250 -9.96 34.38 -56.00
N PRO A 251 -11.01 35.00 -56.58
CA PRO A 251 -10.98 35.46 -57.98
C PRO A 251 -9.82 36.45 -58.19
N GLN A 252 -9.07 36.28 -59.28
CA GLN A 252 -7.89 37.10 -59.61
C GLN A 252 -8.16 38.60 -59.58
N GLU A 253 -9.39 39.01 -59.90
CA GLU A 253 -9.83 40.40 -59.90
C GLU A 253 -9.78 41.05 -58.50
N GLN A 254 -10.04 40.29 -57.43
CA GLN A 254 -9.92 40.80 -56.05
C GLN A 254 -8.47 40.93 -55.60
N VAL A 255 -7.60 40.03 -56.07
CA VAL A 255 -6.16 40.08 -55.79
C VAL A 255 -5.52 41.26 -56.51
N GLU A 256 -5.94 41.53 -57.76
CA GLU A 256 -5.44 42.63 -58.57
C GLU A 256 -5.95 43.99 -58.06
N ALA A 257 -7.22 44.08 -57.63
CA ALA A 257 -7.77 45.28 -56.99
C ALA A 257 -7.05 45.62 -55.67
N ALA A 258 -6.68 44.63 -54.86
CA ALA A 258 -5.90 44.84 -53.65
C ALA A 258 -4.49 45.36 -53.97
N ARG A 259 -3.87 44.85 -55.04
CA ARG A 259 -2.54 45.29 -55.50
C ARG A 259 -2.55 46.74 -56.01
N LEU A 260 -3.59 47.12 -56.74
CA LEU A 260 -3.79 48.50 -57.21
C LEU A 260 -4.04 49.48 -56.05
N ARG A 261 -4.83 49.10 -55.03
CA ARG A 261 -4.99 49.92 -53.81
C ARG A 261 -3.66 50.10 -53.06
N GLY A 262 -2.86 49.04 -52.96
CA GLY A 262 -1.53 49.11 -52.34
C GLY A 262 -0.60 50.10 -53.05
N GLN A 263 -0.60 50.10 -54.38
CA GLN A 263 0.19 51.06 -55.16
C GLN A 263 -0.29 52.50 -54.95
N GLN A 264 -1.60 52.75 -54.91
CA GLN A 264 -2.13 54.09 -54.68
C GLN A 264 -1.76 54.62 -53.29
N MET A 265 -1.78 53.78 -52.24
CA MET A 265 -1.36 54.21 -50.90
C MET A 265 0.12 54.57 -50.81
N ILE A 266 1.00 53.85 -51.52
CA ILE A 266 2.44 54.16 -51.55
C ILE A 266 2.70 55.49 -52.27
N ILE A 267 1.96 55.78 -53.34
CA ILE A 267 2.05 57.05 -54.05
C ILE A 267 1.56 58.19 -53.15
N GLN A 268 0.49 57.96 -52.38
CA GLN A 268 -0.07 58.95 -51.46
C GLN A 268 0.82 59.22 -50.24
N GLN A 269 1.53 58.21 -49.71
CA GLN A 269 2.50 58.40 -48.62
C GLN A 269 3.77 59.14 -49.05
N LYS A 270 4.17 59.06 -50.32
CA LYS A 270 5.34 59.82 -50.83
C LYS A 270 5.07 61.32 -51.02
N GLN A 271 3.81 61.78 -50.93
CA GLN A 271 3.43 63.18 -51.17
C GLN A 271 3.14 64.00 -49.90
N GLN A 272 3.34 63.45 -48.69
CA GLN A 272 3.11 64.21 -47.45
C GLN A 272 4.44 64.59 -46.76
N PRO A 273 4.65 65.88 -46.41
CA PRO A 273 5.83 66.32 -45.68
C PRO A 273 5.75 65.92 -44.20
N LYS A 274 6.83 65.39 -43.63
CA LYS A 274 6.91 64.96 -42.21
C LYS A 274 6.90 66.16 -41.26
N PRO A 275 6.06 66.17 -40.21
CA PRO A 275 6.24 67.05 -39.06
C PRO A 275 6.75 66.32 -37.80
N SER A 276 7.31 67.17 -36.94
CA SER A 276 8.22 66.98 -35.81
C SER A 276 7.56 66.52 -34.51
N ASP A 277 8.41 65.98 -33.62
CA ASP A 277 8.22 65.59 -32.22
C ASP A 277 7.33 66.52 -31.39
N TYR A 278 6.52 65.97 -30.47
CA TYR A 278 6.49 66.31 -29.04
C TYR A 278 5.69 65.29 -28.21
N THR A 279 6.31 64.83 -27.14
CA THR A 279 5.79 63.99 -26.05
C THR A 279 4.86 64.75 -25.09
N GLN A 280 3.71 64.17 -24.70
CA GLN A 280 3.11 64.45 -23.39
C GLN A 280 2.18 63.34 -22.86
N HIS A 281 2.46 62.94 -21.62
CA HIS A 281 1.69 62.31 -20.55
C HIS A 281 0.24 61.82 -20.78
N HIS A 282 -0.03 60.56 -20.39
CA HIS A 282 -1.04 60.22 -19.37
C HIS A 282 -0.98 58.74 -18.99
N ARG A 283 -0.87 58.44 -17.69
CA ARG A 283 -1.71 57.49 -16.94
C ARG A 283 -1.20 57.33 -15.51
N SER A 284 -1.83 58.08 -14.60
CA SER A 284 -1.85 57.76 -13.16
C SER A 284 -2.89 56.67 -12.93
N ALA A 285 -2.51 55.64 -12.17
CA ALA A 285 -3.38 54.58 -11.71
C ALA A 285 -3.23 54.42 -10.19
N THR A 286 -4.32 53.93 -9.59
CA THR A 286 -4.40 53.15 -8.33
C THR A 286 -4.84 53.91 -7.07
N LEU A 287 -5.73 53.22 -6.32
CA LEU A 287 -6.20 53.41 -4.93
C LEU A 287 -7.45 54.31 -4.82
N LEU A 288 -8.58 53.94 -4.21
CA LEU A 288 -8.94 52.95 -3.17
C LEU A 288 -10.47 52.83 -3.18
N VAL A 289 -11.06 51.62 -3.13
CA VAL A 289 -12.40 51.43 -2.53
C VAL A 289 -12.44 50.08 -1.82
N SER A 290 -12.43 50.13 -0.49
CA SER A 290 -12.91 49.08 0.40
C SER A 290 -13.49 49.78 1.62
N GLN A 291 -14.81 49.89 1.72
CA GLN A 291 -15.48 49.96 3.02
C GLN A 291 -17.00 49.73 2.94
N VAL A 292 -17.42 48.83 3.84
CA VAL A 292 -18.77 48.48 4.35
C VAL A 292 -19.65 47.63 3.45
#